data_AF-A0A9E1RVI5-F1
#
_entry.id   AF-A0A9E1RVI5-F1
#
_cell.length_a   1.000
_cell.length_b   1.000
_cell.length_c   1.000
_cell.angle_alpha   90.00
_cell.angle_beta   90.00
_cell.angle_gamma   90.00
#
_symmetry.space_group_name_H-M   'P 1'
#
loop_
_entity.id
_entity.type
_entity.pdbx_description
1 polymer ?
#
loop_
_entity_poly.entity_id
_entity_poly.type
_entity_poly.pdbx_seq_one_letter_code
_entity_poly.pdbx_strand_id
1 'polypeptide(L)'
;MSGAPGLIIAAPASGSGKTVLTLGLLRHWQRSGIAVAPFKTGPDYIDAAFHSAAAGRACINLDIWAMREDILASCAGALTSDAAFVLGEGVMGLFDGAVEGGGATADLAAHLGIPVILVVDVRGQGASVAALVEGFARHRADVDVAAVILNHVASARHEAMLRAALAPTGVPVLGAVPRDQSLALPARHLGLVQAGETEELHTFLDVAADLVAKHVDSDALRALGRPLPEPPNVTPPVPLPPLGQHIAVARDQAFAFSYEAVLAGWRQAGAALSFFSPLADEAPDA
;
A
#
# COMPACT_ATOMS: atom_id res chain seq x y z
N MET A 1 16.45 11.28 -14.85
CA MET A 1 15.47 12.26 -14.34
C MET A 1 15.33 11.88 -12.88
N SER A 2 14.25 12.14 -12.15
CA SER A 2 14.05 11.45 -10.86
C SER A 2 12.74 10.70 -10.96
N GLY A 3 12.69 9.45 -10.49
CA GLY A 3 11.47 8.65 -10.48
C GLY A 3 10.33 9.37 -9.75
N ALA A 4 9.09 8.95 -10.03
CA ALA A 4 7.91 9.46 -9.35
C ALA A 4 8.11 9.41 -7.81
N PRO A 5 7.77 10.48 -7.07
CA PRO A 5 7.90 10.46 -5.63
C PRO A 5 6.89 9.52 -4.99
N GLY A 6 7.23 8.95 -3.85
CA GLY A 6 6.33 8.09 -3.10
C GLY A 6 6.63 8.01 -1.63
N LEU A 7 5.76 7.31 -0.92
CA LEU A 7 5.82 7.06 0.52
C LEU A 7 5.11 5.74 0.86
N ILE A 8 5.28 5.28 2.10
CA ILE A 8 4.61 4.09 2.62
C ILE A 8 3.70 4.45 3.79
N ILE A 9 2.45 3.97 3.77
CA ILE A 9 1.56 3.96 4.93
C ILE A 9 1.89 2.73 5.78
N ALA A 10 2.26 2.93 7.04
CA ALA A 10 2.51 1.86 7.99
C ALA A 10 1.73 2.08 9.28
N ALA A 11 1.81 1.15 10.23
CA ALA A 11 1.17 1.28 11.54
C ALA A 11 2.05 0.66 12.63
N PRO A 12 1.82 0.97 13.92
CA PRO A 12 2.47 0.26 15.03
C PRO A 12 2.12 -1.22 15.11
N ALA A 13 0.92 -1.60 14.66
CA ALA A 13 0.42 -2.97 14.65
C ALA A 13 -0.73 -3.13 13.64
N SER A 14 -1.02 -4.38 13.28
CA SER A 14 -2.21 -4.76 12.51
C SER A 14 -3.51 -4.25 13.17
N GLY A 15 -4.53 -3.98 12.35
CA GLY A 15 -5.83 -3.51 12.83
C GLY A 15 -5.89 -2.03 13.19
N SER A 16 -4.82 -1.26 12.97
CA SER A 16 -4.81 0.20 13.21
C SER A 16 -5.62 1.02 12.18
N GLY A 17 -6.13 0.37 11.12
CA GLY A 17 -6.88 1.00 10.03
C GLY A 17 -6.02 1.50 8.85
N LYS A 18 -4.75 1.07 8.77
CA LYS A 18 -3.81 1.43 7.69
C LYS A 18 -4.38 1.16 6.29
N THR A 19 -5.06 0.03 6.12
CA THR A 19 -5.60 -0.40 4.82
C THR A 19 -6.75 0.48 4.37
N VAL A 20 -7.70 0.78 5.26
CA VAL A 20 -8.81 1.68 4.94
C VAL A 20 -8.32 3.08 4.54
N LEU A 21 -7.35 3.61 5.28
CA LEU A 21 -6.79 4.93 4.98
C LEU A 21 -5.97 4.92 3.68
N THR A 22 -5.24 3.85 3.40
CA THR A 22 -4.52 3.69 2.13
C THR A 22 -5.51 3.65 0.96
N LEU A 23 -6.57 2.85 1.07
CA LEU A 23 -7.64 2.78 0.05
C LEU A 23 -8.31 4.14 -0.16
N GLY A 24 -8.63 4.86 0.92
CA GLY A 24 -9.20 6.19 0.84
C GLY A 24 -8.27 7.20 0.15
N LEU A 25 -6.98 7.19 0.46
CA LEU A 25 -5.97 8.03 -0.20
C LEU A 25 -5.83 7.69 -1.69
N LEU A 26 -5.70 6.40 -2.03
CA LEU A 26 -5.60 5.93 -3.42
C LEU A 26 -6.80 6.39 -4.23
N ARG A 27 -8.02 6.15 -3.72
CA ARG A 27 -9.26 6.52 -4.39
C ARG A 27 -9.45 8.03 -4.48
N HIS A 28 -9.11 8.78 -3.43
CA HIS A 28 -9.18 10.24 -3.44
C HIS A 28 -8.26 10.84 -4.50
N TRP A 29 -7.01 10.39 -4.58
CA TRP A 29 -6.05 10.88 -5.58
C TRP A 29 -6.44 10.46 -7.00
N GLN A 30 -6.91 9.22 -7.18
CA GLN A 30 -7.45 8.75 -8.47
C GLN A 30 -8.61 9.63 -8.95
N ARG A 31 -9.61 9.91 -8.08
CA ARG A 31 -10.76 10.80 -8.40
C ARG A 31 -10.33 12.23 -8.67
N SER A 32 -9.21 12.66 -8.10
CA SER A 32 -8.63 13.99 -8.30
C SER A 32 -7.75 14.08 -9.55
N GLY A 33 -7.69 13.02 -10.37
CA GLY A 33 -6.89 12.99 -11.60
C GLY A 33 -5.38 12.80 -11.37
N ILE A 34 -4.96 12.46 -10.16
CA ILE A 34 -3.57 12.16 -9.85
C ILE A 34 -3.30 10.69 -10.19
N ALA A 35 -2.37 10.46 -11.12
CA ALA A 35 -1.93 9.12 -11.48
C ALA A 35 -1.09 8.49 -10.34
N VAL A 36 -1.76 7.94 -9.32
CA VAL A 36 -1.11 7.27 -8.19
C VAL A 36 -0.91 5.78 -8.47
N ALA A 37 0.33 5.29 -8.41
CA ALA A 37 0.67 3.87 -8.50
C ALA A 37 0.70 3.21 -7.12
N PRO A 38 -0.16 2.22 -6.84
CA PRO A 38 -0.14 1.51 -5.59
C PRO A 38 0.91 0.40 -5.59
N PHE A 39 1.49 0.14 -4.42
CA PHE A 39 2.14 -1.14 -4.14
C PHE A 39 1.77 -1.67 -2.75
N LYS A 40 1.90 -2.97 -2.57
CA LYS A 40 1.72 -3.64 -1.28
C LYS A 40 3.05 -4.22 -0.83
N THR A 41 3.43 -3.97 0.41
CA THR A 41 4.61 -4.61 1.01
C THR A 41 4.30 -6.08 1.33
N GLY A 42 5.25 -6.97 1.04
CA GLY A 42 5.15 -8.39 1.35
C GLY A 42 4.26 -9.17 0.38
N PRO A 43 3.93 -10.43 0.70
CA PRO A 43 3.24 -11.35 -0.23
C PRO A 43 1.70 -11.21 -0.21
N ASP A 44 1.16 -10.14 0.39
CA ASP A 44 -0.28 -9.97 0.54
C ASP A 44 -0.96 -9.60 -0.79
N TYR A 45 -1.73 -10.54 -1.33
CA TYR A 45 -2.44 -10.41 -2.59
C TYR A 45 -3.88 -9.89 -2.43
N ILE A 46 -4.45 -9.96 -1.21
CA ILE A 46 -5.82 -9.50 -0.97
C ILE A 46 -5.84 -7.97 -1.01
N ASP A 47 -4.96 -7.35 -0.23
CA ASP A 47 -4.85 -5.88 -0.17
C ASP A 47 -4.46 -5.31 -1.54
N ALA A 48 -3.58 -5.99 -2.29
CA ALA A 48 -3.18 -5.56 -3.63
C ALA A 48 -4.36 -5.48 -4.62
N ALA A 49 -5.33 -6.39 -4.53
CA ALA A 49 -6.53 -6.32 -5.36
C ALA A 49 -7.40 -5.10 -5.01
N PHE A 50 -7.59 -4.82 -3.72
CA PHE A 50 -8.33 -3.63 -3.27
C PHE A 50 -7.61 -2.33 -3.65
N HIS A 51 -6.28 -2.28 -3.54
CA HIS A 51 -5.49 -1.15 -4.00
C HIS A 51 -5.66 -0.91 -5.49
N SER A 52 -5.69 -2.00 -6.28
CA SER A 52 -5.87 -1.91 -7.72
C SER A 52 -7.23 -1.28 -8.07
N ALA A 53 -8.29 -1.73 -7.38
CA ALA A 53 -9.62 -1.16 -7.51
C ALA A 53 -9.70 0.32 -7.07
N ALA A 54 -9.02 0.68 -5.97
CA ALA A 54 -8.98 2.05 -5.45
C ALA A 54 -8.24 3.02 -6.39
N ALA A 55 -7.08 2.60 -6.91
CA ALA A 55 -6.22 3.42 -7.75
C ALA A 55 -6.62 3.40 -9.24
N GLY A 56 -7.47 2.46 -9.65
CA GLY A 56 -7.83 2.27 -11.06
C GLY A 56 -6.68 1.77 -11.94
N ARG A 57 -5.66 1.14 -11.32
CA ARG A 57 -4.49 0.56 -12.01
C ARG A 57 -3.91 -0.58 -11.19
N ALA A 58 -3.16 -1.48 -11.83
CA ALA A 58 -2.58 -2.62 -11.15
C ALA A 58 -1.68 -2.23 -9.97
N CYS A 59 -1.90 -2.86 -8.82
CA CYS A 59 -1.01 -2.87 -7.67
C CYS A 59 -0.05 -4.04 -7.81
N ILE A 60 1.23 -3.79 -7.54
CA ILE A 60 2.23 -4.86 -7.44
C ILE A 60 2.67 -5.05 -6.00
N ASN A 61 3.20 -6.23 -5.71
CA ASN A 61 3.85 -6.51 -4.44
C ASN A 61 5.33 -6.12 -4.52
N LEU A 62 5.84 -5.48 -3.47
CA LEU A 62 7.27 -5.30 -3.23
C LEU A 62 7.63 -6.04 -1.95
N ASP A 63 8.43 -7.08 -2.06
CA ASP A 63 8.79 -7.93 -0.94
C ASP A 63 10.31 -8.03 -0.84
N ILE A 64 10.89 -7.28 0.10
CA ILE A 64 12.33 -7.23 0.31
C ILE A 64 12.91 -8.54 0.85
N TRP A 65 12.07 -9.43 1.39
CA TRP A 65 12.50 -10.74 1.88
C TRP A 65 12.48 -11.79 0.76
N ALA A 66 11.45 -11.77 -0.08
CA ALA A 66 11.27 -12.77 -1.14
C ALA A 66 11.90 -12.40 -2.49
N MET A 67 12.08 -11.10 -2.78
CA MET A 67 12.60 -10.64 -4.08
C MET A 67 14.11 -10.47 -4.05
N ARG A 68 14.75 -10.84 -5.17
CA ARG A 68 16.13 -10.44 -5.44
C ARG A 68 16.19 -8.92 -5.64
N GLU A 69 17.30 -8.30 -5.28
CA GLU A 69 17.49 -6.85 -5.31
C GLU A 69 17.24 -6.24 -6.72
N ASP A 70 17.70 -6.92 -7.76
CA ASP A 70 17.50 -6.51 -9.15
C ASP A 70 16.02 -6.54 -9.57
N ILE A 71 15.27 -7.57 -9.15
CA ILE A 71 13.82 -7.68 -9.36
C ILE A 71 13.08 -6.58 -8.58
N LEU A 72 13.43 -6.38 -7.32
CA LEU A 72 12.81 -5.37 -6.46
C LEU A 72 12.99 -3.97 -7.03
N ALA A 73 14.21 -3.61 -7.42
CA ALA A 73 14.52 -2.33 -8.06
C ALA A 73 13.80 -2.16 -9.40
N SER A 74 13.74 -3.21 -10.22
CA SER A 74 13.00 -3.18 -11.48
C SER A 74 11.49 -2.99 -11.27
N CYS A 75 10.90 -3.65 -10.27
CA CYS A 75 9.49 -3.49 -9.93
C CYS A 75 9.19 -2.09 -9.37
N ALA A 76 10.05 -1.59 -8.47
CA ALA A 76 9.96 -0.24 -7.94
C ALA A 76 10.07 0.81 -9.04
N GLY A 77 11.01 0.65 -9.97
CA GLY A 77 11.15 1.53 -11.11
C GLY A 77 9.95 1.50 -12.07
N ALA A 78 9.37 0.31 -12.30
CA ALA A 78 8.17 0.17 -13.15
C ALA A 78 6.95 0.93 -12.59
N LEU A 79 6.83 1.08 -11.26
CA LEU A 79 5.79 1.92 -10.65
C LEU A 79 5.90 3.40 -11.05
N THR A 80 7.11 3.85 -11.42
CA THR A 80 7.38 5.27 -11.72
C THR A 80 7.11 5.66 -13.16
N SER A 81 7.10 4.72 -14.11
CA SER A 81 7.11 5.00 -15.55
C SER A 81 5.91 5.82 -16.03
N ASP A 82 4.75 5.65 -15.41
CA ASP A 82 3.50 6.34 -15.75
C ASP A 82 2.73 6.77 -14.48
N ALA A 83 3.44 7.24 -13.47
CA ALA A 83 2.84 7.68 -12.22
C ALA A 83 3.31 9.08 -11.85
N ALA A 84 2.37 9.89 -11.35
CA ALA A 84 2.68 11.16 -10.72
C ALA A 84 3.09 10.97 -9.24
N PHE A 85 2.67 9.85 -8.64
CA PHE A 85 2.96 9.52 -7.25
C PHE A 85 2.92 8.00 -7.02
N VAL A 86 3.67 7.50 -6.05
CA VAL A 86 3.65 6.10 -5.64
C VAL A 86 3.21 6.00 -4.17
N LEU A 87 2.22 5.14 -3.89
CA LEU A 87 1.72 4.93 -2.53
C LEU A 87 1.81 3.46 -2.16
N GLY A 88 2.65 3.16 -1.16
CA GLY A 88 2.77 1.82 -0.59
C GLY A 88 1.90 1.64 0.64
N GLU A 89 1.40 0.42 0.86
CA GLU A 89 0.96 -0.01 2.18
C GLU A 89 1.96 -1.01 2.77
N GLY A 90 2.31 -0.81 4.04
CA GLY A 90 3.05 -1.76 4.85
C GLY A 90 2.29 -3.06 5.11
N VAL A 91 3.02 -4.05 5.62
CA VAL A 91 2.45 -5.29 6.17
C VAL A 91 2.73 -5.32 7.68
N MET A 92 1.80 -5.89 8.45
CA MET A 92 1.90 -5.96 9.93
C MET A 92 2.19 -4.59 10.56
N GLY A 93 2.96 -4.54 11.66
CA GLY A 93 3.55 -3.32 12.19
C GLY A 93 4.80 -2.90 11.43
N LEU A 94 5.18 -1.62 11.51
CA LEU A 94 6.30 -1.03 10.77
C LEU A 94 7.61 -1.83 10.89
N PHE A 95 7.92 -2.32 12.09
CA PHE A 95 9.15 -3.05 12.40
C PHE A 95 8.94 -4.57 12.50
N ASP A 96 7.74 -5.07 12.21
CA ASP A 96 7.45 -6.50 12.30
C ASP A 96 7.85 -7.19 10.99
N GLY A 97 8.85 -8.08 11.06
CA GLY A 97 9.37 -8.85 9.93
C GLY A 97 9.36 -10.35 10.18
N ALA A 98 10.10 -11.11 9.36
CA ALA A 98 10.27 -12.54 9.53
C ALA A 98 11.01 -12.88 10.84
N VAL A 99 10.79 -14.09 11.36
CA VAL A 99 11.35 -14.56 12.65
C VAL A 99 12.88 -14.48 12.71
N GLU A 100 13.56 -14.66 11.57
CA GLU A 100 15.02 -14.61 11.47
C GLU A 100 15.58 -13.20 11.24
N GLY A 101 14.70 -12.18 11.22
CA GLY A 101 15.03 -10.80 10.89
C GLY A 101 14.81 -10.48 9.40
N GLY A 102 14.59 -9.20 9.11
CA GLY A 102 14.34 -8.71 7.75
C GLY A 102 12.88 -8.87 7.30
N GLY A 103 12.55 -8.29 6.15
CA GLY A 103 11.20 -8.37 5.56
C GLY A 103 10.17 -7.43 6.19
N ALA A 104 10.58 -6.57 7.12
CA ALA A 104 9.69 -5.59 7.72
C ALA A 104 9.40 -4.46 6.72
N THR A 105 8.27 -3.76 6.93
CA THR A 105 7.95 -2.55 6.15
C THR A 105 9.06 -1.50 6.26
N ALA A 106 9.70 -1.38 7.42
CA ALA A 106 10.85 -0.53 7.67
C ALA A 106 12.05 -0.83 6.76
N ASP A 107 12.32 -2.12 6.47
CA ASP A 107 13.44 -2.52 5.63
C ASP A 107 13.22 -2.06 4.18
N LEU A 108 11.99 -2.22 3.68
CA LEU A 108 11.63 -1.75 2.34
C LEU A 108 11.67 -0.22 2.24
N ALA A 109 11.16 0.49 3.26
CA ALA A 109 11.19 1.95 3.29
C ALA A 109 12.63 2.50 3.25
N ALA A 110 13.51 1.92 4.08
CA ALA A 110 14.93 2.27 4.12
C ALA A 110 15.63 1.94 2.79
N HIS A 111 15.36 0.77 2.21
CA HIS A 111 15.95 0.34 0.93
C HIS A 111 15.54 1.24 -0.24
N LEU A 112 14.26 1.63 -0.31
CA LEU A 112 13.75 2.53 -1.36
C LEU A 112 14.05 4.01 -1.08
N GLY A 113 14.49 4.36 0.13
CA GLY A 113 14.75 5.74 0.54
C GLY A 113 13.50 6.62 0.66
N ILE A 114 12.33 6.01 0.85
CA ILE A 114 11.03 6.71 0.91
C ILE A 114 10.50 6.81 2.35
N PRO A 115 9.79 7.89 2.67
CA PRO A 115 9.31 8.11 4.03
C PRO A 115 8.12 7.23 4.38
N VAL A 116 7.92 7.08 5.68
CA VAL A 116 6.81 6.36 6.30
C VAL A 116 5.83 7.35 6.91
N ILE A 117 4.55 7.12 6.67
CA ILE A 117 3.44 7.79 7.33
C ILE A 117 2.80 6.79 8.29
N LEU A 118 2.88 7.08 9.58
CA LEU A 118 2.43 6.17 10.62
C LEU A 118 0.96 6.41 10.96
N VAL A 119 0.11 5.43 10.66
CA VAL A 119 -1.30 5.40 11.07
C VAL A 119 -1.38 4.87 12.49
N VAL A 120 -1.90 5.68 13.41
CA VAL A 120 -2.02 5.34 14.82
C VAL A 120 -3.49 5.27 15.22
N ASP A 121 -3.93 4.11 15.70
CA ASP A 121 -5.24 3.95 16.33
C ASP A 121 -5.24 4.57 17.73
N VAL A 122 -5.99 5.66 17.91
CA VAL A 122 -5.99 6.45 19.14
C VAL A 122 -7.12 6.06 20.11
N ARG A 123 -7.83 4.95 19.88
CA ARG A 123 -8.86 4.47 20.81
C ARG A 123 -8.29 4.29 22.21
N GLY A 124 -8.89 4.97 23.19
CA GLY A 124 -8.47 4.90 24.58
C GLY A 124 -7.12 5.57 24.88
N GLN A 125 -6.53 6.29 23.92
CA GLN A 125 -5.27 6.99 24.11
C GLN A 125 -5.48 8.47 24.48
N GLY A 126 -4.45 9.05 25.09
CA GLY A 126 -4.36 10.48 25.36
C GLY A 126 -2.92 10.94 25.14
N ALA A 127 -2.23 11.37 26.20
CA ALA A 127 -0.83 11.77 26.09
C ALA A 127 0.13 10.62 25.67
N SER A 128 -0.21 9.36 25.96
CA SER A 128 0.62 8.19 25.63
C SER A 128 0.91 8.01 24.14
N VAL A 129 0.08 8.60 23.27
CA VAL A 129 0.31 8.60 21.81
C VAL A 129 1.67 9.21 21.46
N ALA A 130 2.14 10.18 22.25
CA ALA A 130 3.43 10.84 22.05
C ALA A 130 4.59 9.87 22.25
N ALA A 131 4.57 9.09 23.33
CA ALA A 131 5.59 8.09 23.61
C ALA A 131 5.62 6.99 22.55
N LEU A 132 4.44 6.58 22.07
CA LEU A 132 4.32 5.61 20.97
C LEU A 132 4.94 6.16 19.68
N VAL A 133 4.52 7.34 19.24
CA VAL A 133 5.02 7.95 18.00
C VAL A 133 6.50 8.26 18.08
N GLU A 134 6.98 8.80 19.20
CA GLU A 134 8.40 9.07 19.42
C GLU A 134 9.23 7.78 19.41
N GLY A 135 8.75 6.73 20.07
CA GLY A 135 9.39 5.42 20.05
C GLY A 135 9.56 4.89 18.63
N PHE A 136 8.50 4.92 17.82
CA PHE A 136 8.56 4.46 16.43
C PHE A 136 9.43 5.36 15.54
N ALA A 137 9.32 6.68 15.67
CA ALA A 137 10.07 7.64 14.86
C ALA A 137 11.58 7.64 15.16
N ARG A 138 11.99 7.24 16.38
CA ARG A 138 13.39 7.22 16.81
C ARG A 138 14.00 5.82 16.88
N HIS A 139 13.21 4.77 16.64
CA HIS A 139 13.67 3.38 16.83
C HIS A 139 14.84 3.03 15.91
N ARG A 140 14.79 3.47 14.65
CA ARG A 140 15.77 3.19 13.61
C ARG A 140 16.15 4.46 12.87
N ALA A 141 17.44 4.77 12.82
CA ALA A 141 17.96 6.01 12.22
C ALA A 141 17.90 6.04 10.69
N ASP A 142 17.78 4.88 10.05
CA ASP A 142 17.65 4.70 8.60
C ASP A 142 16.19 4.73 8.11
N VAL A 143 15.22 4.85 9.03
CA VAL A 143 13.78 4.88 8.73
C VAL A 143 13.22 6.26 9.07
N ASP A 144 12.67 6.94 8.07
CA ASP A 144 12.07 8.27 8.24
C ASP A 144 10.57 8.18 8.46
N VAL A 145 10.12 8.27 9.72
CA VAL A 145 8.70 8.46 10.04
C VAL A 145 8.36 9.95 9.90
N ALA A 146 7.97 10.33 8.68
CA ALA A 146 7.84 11.73 8.29
C ALA A 146 6.56 12.41 8.82
N ALA A 147 5.51 11.65 9.08
CA ALA A 147 4.27 12.16 9.65
C ALA A 147 3.41 11.06 10.29
N VAL A 148 2.35 11.49 10.99
CA VAL A 148 1.32 10.58 11.52
C VAL A 148 -0.09 10.96 11.05
N ILE A 149 -0.93 9.94 10.92
CA ILE A 149 -2.39 10.07 10.77
C ILE A 149 -3.03 9.40 11.99
N LEU A 150 -3.84 10.16 12.72
CA LEU A 150 -4.58 9.67 13.89
C LEU A 150 -5.89 9.07 13.41
N ASN A 151 -6.13 7.80 13.73
CA ASN A 151 -7.34 7.08 13.35
C ASN A 151 -8.23 6.80 14.56
N HIS A 152 -9.55 6.76 14.33
CA HIS A 152 -10.59 6.58 15.36
C HIS A 152 -10.62 7.69 16.43
N VAL A 153 -10.39 8.94 16.01
CA VAL A 153 -10.49 10.10 16.89
C VAL A 153 -11.93 10.26 17.39
N ALA A 154 -12.09 10.48 18.70
CA ALA A 154 -13.40 10.42 19.35
C ALA A 154 -14.18 11.74 19.30
N SER A 155 -13.49 12.88 19.26
CA SER A 155 -14.08 14.22 19.23
C SER A 155 -13.01 15.26 18.93
N ALA A 156 -13.42 16.51 18.64
CA ALA A 156 -12.50 17.64 18.48
C ALA A 156 -11.64 17.91 19.72
N ARG A 157 -12.20 17.70 20.93
CA ARG A 157 -11.43 17.80 22.18
C ARG A 157 -10.35 16.72 22.27
N HIS A 158 -10.70 15.50 21.87
CA HIS A 158 -9.74 14.40 21.82
C HIS A 158 -8.62 14.70 20.82
N GLU A 159 -8.96 15.18 19.62
CA GLU A 159 -7.97 15.61 18.62
C GLU A 159 -7.01 16.67 19.16
N ALA A 160 -7.53 17.74 19.76
CA ALA A 160 -6.71 18.81 20.31
C ALA A 160 -5.73 18.30 21.37
N MET A 161 -6.17 17.39 22.24
CA MET A 161 -5.32 16.75 23.23
C MET A 161 -4.21 15.90 22.58
N LEU A 162 -4.53 15.10 21.56
CA LEU A 162 -3.55 14.26 20.86
C LEU A 162 -2.51 15.11 20.13
N ARG A 163 -2.95 16.16 19.42
CA ARG A 163 -2.04 17.10 18.73
C ARG A 163 -1.13 17.82 19.71
N ALA A 164 -1.65 18.27 20.85
CA ALA A 164 -0.86 18.90 21.90
C ALA A 164 0.19 17.94 22.50
N ALA A 165 -0.17 16.66 22.68
CA ALA A 165 0.76 15.64 23.15
C ALA A 165 1.86 15.34 22.11
N LEU A 166 1.54 15.37 20.82
CA LEU A 166 2.48 15.08 19.73
C LEU A 166 3.39 16.26 19.36
N ALA A 167 2.99 17.51 19.64
CA ALA A 167 3.78 18.68 19.27
C ALA A 167 5.27 18.62 19.71
N PRO A 168 5.63 18.15 20.94
CA PRO A 168 7.03 18.05 21.36
C PRO A 168 7.85 16.98 20.64
N THR A 169 7.22 15.98 20.01
CA THR A 169 7.95 14.92 19.29
C THR A 169 8.58 15.44 18.00
N GLY A 170 8.03 16.55 17.46
CA GLY A 170 8.41 17.13 16.18
C GLY A 170 7.84 16.41 14.97
N VAL A 171 7.11 15.29 15.14
CA VAL A 171 6.49 14.55 14.05
C VAL A 171 5.15 15.20 13.68
N PRO A 172 4.96 15.69 12.45
CA PRO A 172 3.74 16.39 12.06
C PRO A 172 2.53 15.45 12.03
N VAL A 173 1.38 15.97 12.47
CA VAL A 173 0.09 15.29 12.41
C VAL A 173 -0.68 15.79 11.18
N LEU A 174 -0.69 14.99 10.11
CA LEU A 174 -1.29 15.36 8.83
C LEU A 174 -2.72 14.84 8.65
N GLY A 175 -3.26 14.12 9.62
CA GLY A 175 -4.67 13.74 9.59
C GLY A 175 -5.22 13.31 10.93
N ALA A 176 -6.51 13.48 11.10
CA ALA A 176 -7.26 13.08 12.29
C ALA A 176 -8.64 12.57 11.86
N VAL A 177 -8.72 11.28 11.59
CA VAL A 177 -9.93 10.63 11.07
C VAL A 177 -10.82 10.21 12.24
N PRO A 178 -12.08 10.67 12.28
CA PRO A 178 -13.00 10.32 13.35
C PRO A 178 -13.35 8.83 13.29
N ARG A 179 -13.83 8.30 14.40
CA ARG A 179 -14.45 6.96 14.38
C ARG A 179 -15.71 7.01 13.52
N ASP A 180 -15.71 6.28 12.42
CA ASP A 180 -16.85 6.16 11.52
C ASP A 180 -17.14 4.68 11.24
N GLN A 181 -18.41 4.28 11.37
CA GLN A 181 -18.82 2.89 11.12
C GLN A 181 -18.87 2.56 9.64
N SER A 182 -19.00 3.56 8.77
CA SER A 182 -18.95 3.38 7.31
C SER A 182 -17.56 2.96 6.82
N LEU A 183 -16.51 3.22 7.62
CA LEU A 183 -15.14 2.76 7.38
C LEU A 183 -14.87 1.34 7.87
N ALA A 184 -15.86 0.65 8.45
CA ALA A 184 -15.70 -0.74 8.83
C ALA A 184 -15.66 -1.61 7.57
N LEU A 185 -14.45 -1.99 7.13
CA LEU A 185 -14.24 -3.02 6.11
C LEU A 185 -15.10 -4.24 6.47
N PRO A 186 -16.14 -4.57 5.70
CA PRO A 186 -16.99 -5.70 6.05
C PRO A 186 -16.14 -6.98 6.10
N ALA A 187 -16.31 -7.81 7.14
CA ALA A 187 -15.48 -9.00 7.38
C ALA A 187 -15.39 -9.95 6.17
N ARG A 188 -16.40 -9.91 5.29
CA ARG A 188 -16.45 -10.59 3.99
C ARG A 188 -15.33 -10.19 3.01
N HIS A 189 -14.78 -8.98 3.10
CA HIS A 189 -13.68 -8.49 2.23
C HIS A 189 -12.29 -8.85 2.72
N LEU A 190 -12.16 -9.38 3.95
CA LEU A 190 -10.87 -9.74 4.57
C LEU A 190 -10.51 -11.23 4.40
N GLY A 191 -11.28 -12.01 3.64
CA GLY A 191 -10.96 -13.42 3.47
C GLY A 191 -11.59 -14.18 2.32
N LEU A 192 -12.76 -13.78 1.78
CA LEU A 192 -13.49 -14.64 0.84
C LEU A 192 -14.36 -13.93 -0.21
N VAL A 193 -14.60 -12.61 -0.12
CA VAL A 193 -15.24 -11.85 -1.19
C VAL A 193 -14.17 -11.07 -1.91
N GLN A 194 -13.80 -11.61 -3.06
CA GLN A 194 -12.85 -11.00 -3.97
C GLN A 194 -13.26 -9.57 -4.33
N ALA A 195 -12.26 -8.74 -4.65
CA ALA A 195 -12.44 -7.47 -5.32
C ALA A 195 -12.92 -7.66 -6.79
N GLY A 196 -13.89 -8.55 -7.03
CA GLY A 196 -14.65 -8.60 -8.26
C GLY A 196 -15.69 -7.49 -8.22
N GLU A 197 -15.33 -6.32 -8.74
CA GLU A 197 -16.18 -5.20 -9.23
C GLU A 197 -17.64 -5.15 -8.72
N THR A 198 -17.86 -5.28 -7.41
CA THR A 198 -19.19 -5.11 -6.83
C THR A 198 -19.41 -3.62 -6.61
N GLU A 199 -20.59 -3.11 -6.98
CA GLU A 199 -20.99 -1.72 -6.71
C GLU A 199 -20.78 -1.34 -5.22
N GLU A 200 -20.90 -2.32 -4.32
CA GLU A 200 -20.59 -2.17 -2.89
C GLU A 200 -19.14 -1.74 -2.62
N LEU A 201 -18.16 -2.34 -3.32
CA LEU A 201 -16.75 -1.99 -3.15
C LEU A 201 -16.50 -0.55 -3.61
N HIS A 202 -16.99 -0.18 -4.79
CA HIS A 202 -16.83 1.20 -5.28
C HIS A 202 -17.48 2.22 -4.34
N THR A 203 -18.66 1.90 -3.81
CA THR A 203 -19.33 2.74 -2.81
C THR A 203 -18.48 2.89 -1.55
N PHE A 204 -17.92 1.80 -1.02
CA PHE A 204 -17.02 1.83 0.14
C PHE A 204 -15.77 2.68 -0.13
N LEU A 205 -15.13 2.49 -1.29
CA LEU A 205 -13.95 3.25 -1.68
C LEU A 205 -14.25 4.75 -1.79
N ASP A 206 -15.41 5.12 -2.33
CA ASP A 206 -15.84 6.52 -2.45
C ASP A 206 -16.09 7.15 -1.08
N VAL A 207 -16.72 6.43 -0.16
CA VAL A 207 -16.90 6.87 1.24
C VAL A 207 -15.54 7.05 1.94
N ALA A 208 -14.63 6.08 1.80
CA ALA A 208 -13.30 6.17 2.37
C ALA A 208 -12.52 7.38 1.82
N ALA A 209 -12.61 7.63 0.51
CA ALA A 209 -12.00 8.79 -0.14
C ALA A 209 -12.57 10.12 0.36
N ASP A 210 -13.89 10.23 0.52
CA ASP A 210 -14.53 11.46 1.00
C ASP A 210 -14.12 11.77 2.46
N LEU A 211 -14.00 10.73 3.30
CA LEU A 211 -13.54 10.88 4.68
C LEU A 211 -12.07 11.28 4.75
N VAL A 212 -11.19 10.65 3.95
CA VAL A 212 -9.79 11.04 3.86
C VAL A 212 -9.65 12.48 3.37
N ALA A 213 -10.35 12.86 2.30
CA ALA A 213 -10.31 14.21 1.73
C ALA A 213 -10.72 15.29 2.75
N LYS A 214 -11.60 14.96 3.69
CA LYS A 214 -12.08 15.88 4.74
C LYS A 214 -11.13 15.97 5.93
N HIS A 215 -10.43 14.89 6.27
CA HIS A 215 -9.75 14.73 7.57
C HIS A 215 -8.23 14.56 7.47
N VAL A 216 -7.69 14.46 6.26
CA VAL A 216 -6.27 14.25 5.99
C VAL A 216 -5.80 15.32 4.99
N ASP A 217 -4.70 15.98 5.31
CA ASP A 217 -4.01 16.89 4.40
C ASP A 217 -3.24 16.07 3.33
N SER A 218 -3.98 15.66 2.30
CA SER A 218 -3.47 14.77 1.26
C SER A 218 -2.40 15.43 0.38
N ASP A 219 -2.43 16.75 0.24
CA ASP A 219 -1.41 17.52 -0.47
C ASP A 219 -0.10 17.60 0.35
N ALA A 220 -0.17 17.85 1.66
CA ALA A 220 1.00 17.81 2.53
C ALA A 220 1.63 16.41 2.57
N LEU A 221 0.81 15.34 2.58
CA LEU A 221 1.32 13.97 2.46
C LEU A 221 2.09 13.78 1.16
N ARG A 222 1.54 14.21 0.03
CA ARG A 222 2.17 14.06 -1.27
C ARG A 222 3.47 14.86 -1.37
N ALA A 223 3.55 16.02 -0.72
CA ALA A 223 4.75 16.84 -0.63
C ALA A 223 5.89 16.19 0.18
N LEU A 224 5.58 15.24 1.08
CA LEU A 224 6.60 14.46 1.79
C LEU A 224 7.23 13.38 0.92
N GLY A 225 6.56 12.95 -0.16
CA GLY A 225 7.03 11.85 -1.00
C GLY A 225 8.42 12.10 -1.57
N ARG A 226 9.24 11.05 -1.59
CA ARG A 226 10.60 11.10 -2.14
C ARG A 226 10.70 10.26 -3.40
N PRO A 227 11.52 10.66 -4.40
CA PRO A 227 11.70 9.89 -5.62
C PRO A 227 12.07 8.45 -5.32
N LEU A 228 11.33 7.51 -5.91
CA LEU A 228 11.76 6.11 -5.91
C LEU A 228 12.99 5.94 -6.84
N PRO A 229 13.81 4.89 -6.62
CA PRO A 229 14.89 4.55 -7.53
C PRO A 229 14.38 4.40 -8.96
N GLU A 230 15.06 5.03 -9.92
CA GLU A 230 14.75 4.82 -11.34
C GLU A 230 15.04 3.36 -11.70
N PRO A 231 14.24 2.75 -12.61
CA PRO A 231 14.59 1.44 -13.13
C PRO A 231 15.96 1.53 -13.82
N PRO A 232 16.83 0.53 -13.65
CA PRO A 232 18.12 0.55 -14.31
C PRO A 232 17.91 0.55 -15.84
N ASN A 233 18.76 1.29 -16.59
CA ASN A 233 18.71 1.42 -18.06
C ASN A 233 19.11 0.14 -18.82
N VAL A 234 18.83 -1.01 -18.24
CA VAL A 234 19.08 -2.35 -18.79
C VAL A 234 17.73 -3.05 -19.02
N THR A 235 17.75 -4.13 -19.80
CA THR A 235 16.57 -4.98 -19.93
C THR A 235 16.10 -5.41 -18.53
N PRO A 236 14.82 -5.19 -18.19
CA PRO A 236 14.28 -5.60 -16.90
C PRO A 236 14.56 -7.09 -16.66
N PRO A 237 15.11 -7.47 -15.50
CA PRO A 237 15.29 -8.87 -15.17
C PRO A 237 13.92 -9.56 -15.05
N VAL A 238 13.83 -10.76 -15.61
CA VAL A 238 12.60 -11.56 -15.50
C VAL A 238 12.54 -12.18 -14.09
N PRO A 239 11.46 -11.98 -13.30
CA PRO A 239 11.37 -12.52 -11.94
C PRO A 239 11.54 -14.04 -11.88
N LEU A 240 10.91 -14.74 -12.83
CA LEU A 240 11.01 -16.18 -13.01
C LEU A 240 11.11 -16.50 -14.51
N PRO A 241 11.96 -17.44 -14.93
CA PRO A 241 11.97 -17.91 -16.31
C PRO A 241 10.55 -18.31 -16.79
N PRO A 242 10.14 -17.97 -18.02
CA PRO A 242 8.89 -18.44 -18.56
C PRO A 242 8.81 -19.97 -18.55
N LEU A 243 7.64 -20.50 -18.15
CA LEU A 243 7.39 -21.95 -18.14
C LEU A 243 7.27 -22.53 -19.56
N GLY A 244 6.98 -21.68 -20.54
CA GLY A 244 6.82 -22.00 -21.95
C GLY A 244 6.54 -20.74 -22.77
N GLN A 245 6.33 -20.91 -24.07
CA GLN A 245 6.00 -19.79 -24.97
C GLN A 245 4.52 -19.39 -24.92
N HIS A 246 3.66 -20.34 -24.54
CA HIS A 246 2.23 -20.12 -24.31
C HIS A 246 1.91 -20.62 -22.91
N ILE A 247 1.36 -19.76 -22.06
CA ILE A 247 1.06 -20.06 -20.66
C ILE A 247 -0.39 -19.68 -20.40
N ALA A 248 -1.24 -20.69 -20.19
CA ALA A 248 -2.60 -20.49 -19.76
C ALA A 248 -2.66 -20.39 -18.22
N VAL A 249 -3.25 -19.32 -17.72
CA VAL A 249 -3.34 -19.02 -16.29
C VAL A 249 -4.81 -19.04 -15.86
N ALA A 250 -5.15 -19.92 -14.93
CA ALA A 250 -6.48 -19.91 -14.32
C ALA A 250 -6.70 -18.56 -13.62
N ARG A 251 -7.82 -17.89 -13.92
CA ARG A 251 -8.17 -16.59 -13.34
C ARG A 251 -9.68 -16.42 -13.25
N ASP A 252 -10.21 -16.59 -12.05
CA ASP A 252 -11.64 -16.45 -11.74
C ASP A 252 -11.90 -16.22 -10.23
N GLN A 253 -13.15 -16.46 -9.80
CA GLN A 253 -13.55 -16.33 -8.40
C GLN A 253 -12.92 -17.33 -7.41
N ALA A 254 -12.34 -18.42 -7.88
CA ALA A 254 -11.53 -19.36 -7.10
C ALA A 254 -10.02 -19.11 -7.28
N PHE A 255 -9.62 -18.56 -8.44
CA PHE A 255 -8.23 -18.38 -8.86
C PHE A 255 -7.84 -16.90 -9.07
N ALA A 256 -8.17 -16.00 -8.13
CA ALA A 256 -7.80 -14.58 -8.26
C ALA A 256 -6.38 -14.24 -7.81
N PHE A 257 -5.63 -15.21 -7.27
CA PHE A 257 -4.31 -14.94 -6.71
C PHE A 257 -3.23 -15.11 -7.76
N SER A 258 -2.59 -14.01 -8.14
CA SER A 258 -1.44 -14.00 -9.04
C SER A 258 -0.51 -12.83 -8.73
N TYR A 259 0.80 -13.05 -8.85
CA TYR A 259 1.77 -11.96 -8.78
C TYR A 259 1.89 -11.28 -10.15
N GLU A 260 1.36 -10.07 -10.27
CA GLU A 260 1.40 -9.29 -11.52
C GLU A 260 2.82 -9.08 -12.05
N ALA A 261 3.83 -8.97 -11.17
CA ALA A 261 5.24 -8.87 -11.55
C ALA A 261 5.72 -10.11 -12.34
N VAL A 262 5.28 -11.31 -11.96
CA VAL A 262 5.66 -12.56 -12.65
C VAL A 262 5.00 -12.62 -14.03
N LEU A 263 3.70 -12.32 -14.10
CA LEU A 263 2.95 -12.32 -15.37
C LEU A 263 3.51 -11.26 -16.35
N ALA A 264 3.80 -10.06 -15.85
CA ALA A 264 4.43 -9.00 -16.64
C ALA A 264 5.82 -9.42 -17.13
N GLY A 265 6.63 -10.03 -16.27
CA GLY A 265 7.94 -10.55 -16.64
C GLY A 265 7.89 -11.61 -17.73
N TRP A 266 6.94 -12.54 -17.67
CA TRP A 266 6.74 -13.54 -18.72
C TRP A 266 6.37 -12.92 -20.07
N ARG A 267 5.47 -11.93 -20.08
CA ARG A 267 5.14 -11.18 -21.30
C ARG A 267 6.34 -10.43 -21.87
N GLN A 268 7.13 -9.78 -21.01
CA GLN A 268 8.36 -9.08 -21.42
C GLN A 268 9.40 -10.04 -22.00
N ALA A 269 9.45 -11.27 -21.50
CA ALA A 269 10.30 -12.34 -22.03
C ALA A 269 9.76 -12.98 -23.33
N GLY A 270 8.64 -12.48 -23.87
CA GLY A 270 8.05 -12.94 -25.12
C GLY A 270 7.02 -14.06 -24.99
N ALA A 271 6.65 -14.48 -23.77
CA ALA A 271 5.60 -15.47 -23.58
C ALA A 271 4.20 -14.87 -23.82
N ALA A 272 3.35 -15.62 -24.50
CA ALA A 272 1.94 -15.34 -24.63
C ALA A 272 1.19 -15.86 -23.39
N LEU A 273 0.37 -15.01 -22.78
CA LEU A 273 -0.48 -15.38 -21.65
C LEU A 273 -1.94 -15.41 -22.09
N SER A 274 -2.63 -16.53 -21.83
CA SER A 274 -4.09 -16.65 -21.90
C SER A 274 -4.66 -16.83 -20.49
N PHE A 275 -5.91 -16.43 -20.29
CA PHE A 275 -6.62 -16.62 -19.04
C PHE A 275 -7.91 -17.37 -19.29
N PHE A 276 -8.28 -18.23 -18.35
CA PHE A 276 -9.52 -19.00 -18.41
C PHE A 276 -10.11 -19.11 -17.01
N SER A 277 -11.43 -19.31 -16.94
CA SER A 277 -12.20 -19.45 -15.72
C SER A 277 -12.62 -20.91 -15.49
N PRO A 278 -11.87 -21.67 -14.66
CA PRO A 278 -12.30 -22.99 -14.19
C PRO A 278 -13.74 -23.04 -13.64
N LEU A 279 -14.20 -22.01 -12.93
CA LEU A 279 -15.57 -21.95 -12.40
C LEU A 279 -16.64 -21.75 -13.48
N ALA A 280 -16.24 -21.30 -14.66
CA ALA A 280 -17.13 -21.18 -15.83
C ALA A 280 -16.98 -22.38 -16.78
N ASP A 281 -16.30 -23.45 -16.36
CA ASP A 281 -15.94 -24.61 -17.18
C ASP A 281 -15.17 -24.23 -18.46
N GLU A 282 -14.42 -23.11 -18.44
CA GLU A 282 -13.55 -22.72 -19.55
C GLU A 282 -12.30 -23.61 -19.57
N ALA A 283 -11.89 -24.05 -20.76
CA ALA A 283 -10.65 -24.78 -20.95
C ALA A 283 -9.47 -23.81 -21.18
N PRO A 284 -8.24 -24.20 -20.81
CA PRO A 284 -7.04 -23.49 -21.26
C PRO A 284 -7.01 -23.42 -22.79
N ASP A 285 -6.67 -22.25 -23.35
CA ASP A 285 -6.39 -22.14 -24.79
C ASP A 285 -5.25 -23.09 -25.19
N ALA A 286 -5.43 -23.77 -26.33
CA ALA A 286 -4.49 -24.76 -26.87
C ALA A 286 -3.20 -24.14 -27.44
#